data_AF-A0A1M4Y0I5-F1
#
_entry.id   AF-A0A1M4Y0I5-F1
#
_cell.length_a   1.000
_cell.length_b   1.000
_cell.length_c   1.000
_cell.angle_alpha   90.00
_cell.angle_beta   90.00
_cell.angle_gamma   90.00
#
_symmetry.space_group_name_H-M   'P 1'
#
loop_
_entity.id
_entity.type
_entity.pdbx_description
1 polymer ?
#
loop_
_entity_poly.entity_id
_entity_poly.type
_entity_poly.pdbx_seq_one_letter_code
_entity_poly.pdbx_strand_id
1 'polypeptide(L)'
;MIRKILLLLFSLMMISIAFNYYIEKKLSTTFLDIDQENLQYLEHLSNANFYAYGIENIGENLQHELHKMDMDKCTLEVRRDYFYFFQNKAIDISNGKQCLRIYVNYNLFKSVFSILGFKSCE
;
A
#
# COMPACT_ATOMS: atom_id res chain seq x y z
N MET A 1 37.77 -13.04 7.99
CA MET A 1 36.99 -12.71 6.77
C MET A 1 35.52 -13.07 6.94
N ILE A 2 35.19 -14.33 7.26
CA ILE A 2 33.81 -14.84 7.46
C ILE A 2 33.01 -14.00 8.47
N ARG A 3 33.60 -13.64 9.62
CA ARG A 3 32.94 -12.83 10.67
C ARG A 3 32.52 -11.43 10.19
N LYS A 4 33.29 -10.80 9.29
CA LYS A 4 32.96 -9.50 8.69
C LYS A 4 31.82 -9.62 7.67
N ILE A 5 31.81 -10.70 6.89
CA ILE A 5 30.74 -11.00 5.92
C ILE A 5 29.42 -11.26 6.66
N LEU A 6 29.46 -12.04 7.75
CA LEU A 6 28.28 -12.30 8.59
C LEU A 6 27.71 -11.01 9.21
N LEU A 7 28.58 -10.12 9.70
CA LEU A 7 28.16 -8.81 10.21
C LEU A 7 27.50 -7.95 9.13
N LEU A 8 28.05 -7.96 7.91
CA LEU A 8 27.48 -7.23 6.78
C LEU A 8 26.10 -7.79 6.39
N LEU A 9 25.96 -9.12 6.30
CA LEU A 9 24.68 -9.77 6.01
C LEU A 9 23.64 -9.47 7.09
N PHE A 10 24.02 -9.52 8.35
CA PHE A 10 23.13 -9.16 9.46
C PHE A 10 22.72 -7.68 9.40
N SER A 11 23.64 -6.79 9.05
CA SER A 11 23.33 -5.36 8.89
C SER A 11 22.35 -5.12 7.74
N LEU A 12 22.55 -5.77 6.59
CA LEU A 12 21.62 -5.72 5.45
C LEU A 12 20.23 -6.27 5.83
N MET A 13 20.20 -7.33 6.63
CA MET A 13 18.97 -7.91 7.17
C MET A 13 18.24 -6.90 8.08
N MET A 14 18.93 -6.24 9.00
CA MET A 14 18.30 -5.25 9.88
C MET A 14 17.79 -4.03 9.11
N ILE A 15 18.55 -3.52 8.14
CA ILE A 15 18.15 -2.41 7.27
C ILE A 15 16.89 -2.78 6.50
N SER A 16 16.85 -4.00 5.96
CA SER A 16 15.67 -4.51 5.29
C SER A 16 14.43 -4.50 6.18
N ILE A 17 14.52 -5.09 7.38
CA ILE A 17 13.37 -5.18 8.29
C ILE A 17 12.85 -3.78 8.63
N ALA A 18 13.75 -2.84 8.93
CA ALA A 18 13.38 -1.46 9.22
C ALA A 18 12.70 -0.78 8.02
N PHE A 19 13.20 -1.03 6.81
CA PHE A 19 12.63 -0.45 5.59
C PHE A 19 11.26 -1.05 5.23
N ASN A 20 11.10 -2.36 5.40
CA ASN A 20 9.81 -3.02 5.20
C ASN A 20 8.76 -2.47 6.17
N TYR A 21 9.12 -2.33 7.46
CA TYR A 21 8.24 -1.72 8.46
C TYR A 21 7.87 -0.27 8.11
N TYR A 22 8.84 0.52 7.62
CA TYR A 22 8.58 1.88 7.16
C TYR A 22 7.54 1.92 6.02
N ILE A 23 7.68 1.03 5.02
CA ILE A 23 6.75 0.96 3.89
C ILE A 23 5.37 0.51 4.34
N GLU A 24 5.27 -0.51 5.21
CA GLU A 24 4.01 -0.99 5.77
C GLU A 24 3.27 0.13 6.52
N LYS A 25 4.00 0.89 7.36
CA LYS A 25 3.43 2.03 8.07
C LYS A 25 2.95 3.11 7.10
N LYS A 26 3.77 3.44 6.10
CA LYS A 26 3.43 4.45 5.09
C LYS A 26 2.20 4.04 4.28
N LEU A 27 2.09 2.76 3.92
CA LEU A 27 0.93 2.24 3.20
C LEU A 27 -0.35 2.39 4.03
N SER A 28 -0.27 2.02 5.31
CA SER A 28 -1.40 2.15 6.23
C SER A 28 -1.86 3.59 6.37
N THR A 29 -0.94 4.55 6.56
CA THR A 29 -1.30 5.97 6.69
C THR A 29 -1.89 6.50 5.40
N THR A 30 -1.27 6.17 4.26
CA THR A 30 -1.72 6.62 2.95
C THR A 30 -3.15 6.19 2.64
N PHE A 31 -3.55 4.95 2.96
CA PHE A 31 -4.93 4.51 2.75
C PHE A 31 -5.91 5.00 3.82
N LEU A 32 -5.45 5.25 5.05
CA LEU A 32 -6.28 5.87 6.10
C LEU A 32 -6.67 7.31 5.78
N ASP A 33 -5.81 8.02 5.05
CA ASP A 33 -6.07 9.40 4.60
C ASP A 33 -7.05 9.44 3.39
N ILE A 34 -7.46 8.28 2.84
CA ILE A 34 -8.45 8.20 1.77
C ILE A 34 -9.83 8.01 2.38
N ASP A 35 -10.62 9.07 2.33
CA ASP A 35 -12.05 9.06 2.64
C ASP A 35 -12.90 8.98 1.36
N GLN A 36 -14.22 8.84 1.55
CA GLN A 36 -15.16 8.79 0.44
C GLN A 36 -15.11 10.06 -0.44
N GLU A 37 -14.89 11.23 0.16
CA GLU A 37 -14.87 12.52 -0.54
C GLU A 37 -13.65 12.66 -1.46
N ASN A 38 -12.50 12.13 -1.05
CA ASN A 38 -11.25 12.25 -1.79
C ASN A 38 -11.03 11.11 -2.80
N LEU A 39 -11.75 10.00 -2.66
CA LEU A 39 -11.70 8.85 -3.56
C LEU A 39 -11.97 9.23 -5.03
N GLN A 40 -12.86 10.19 -5.27
CA GLN A 40 -13.17 10.69 -6.62
C GLN A 40 -11.96 11.36 -7.31
N TYR A 41 -10.99 11.87 -6.54
CA TYR A 41 -9.85 12.59 -7.07
C TYR A 41 -8.64 11.68 -7.39
N LEU A 42 -8.72 10.38 -7.07
CA LEU A 42 -7.63 9.41 -7.23
C LEU A 42 -7.55 8.73 -8.61
N GLU A 43 -8.49 9.02 -9.50
CA GLU A 43 -8.66 8.38 -10.81
C GLU A 43 -7.94 9.13 -11.96
N HIS A 44 -7.79 10.46 -11.84
CA HIS A 44 -7.44 11.29 -12.98
C HIS A 44 -5.95 11.21 -13.36
N LEU A 45 -5.70 10.63 -14.55
CA LEU A 45 -4.43 10.54 -15.27
C LEU A 45 -3.66 11.86 -15.43
N SER A 46 -4.32 13.01 -15.25
CA SER A 46 -3.77 14.35 -15.54
C SER A 46 -3.61 15.27 -14.33
N ASN A 47 -3.94 14.83 -13.12
CA ASN A 47 -3.93 15.73 -11.97
C ASN A 47 -2.53 15.81 -11.34
N ALA A 48 -1.90 16.98 -11.37
CA ALA A 48 -0.62 17.24 -10.70
C ALA A 48 -0.66 16.95 -9.17
N ASN A 49 -1.87 16.83 -8.61
CA ASN A 49 -2.15 16.50 -7.21
C ASN A 49 -2.23 15.00 -6.89
N PHE A 50 -1.99 14.14 -7.87
CA PHE A 50 -1.94 12.69 -7.68
C PHE A 50 -0.94 12.23 -6.60
N TYR A 51 0.20 12.90 -6.53
CA TYR A 51 1.22 12.66 -5.51
C TYR A 51 0.77 13.07 -4.10
N ALA A 52 -0.29 13.88 -3.96
CA ALA A 52 -0.71 14.42 -2.67
C ALA A 52 -1.15 13.32 -1.70
N TYR A 53 -1.75 12.24 -2.22
CA TYR A 53 -2.21 11.11 -1.41
C TYR A 53 -1.21 9.95 -1.40
N GLY A 54 -0.08 10.06 -2.09
CA GLY A 54 0.94 9.00 -2.12
C GLY A 54 0.54 7.73 -2.89
N ILE A 55 -0.53 7.75 -3.70
CA ILE A 55 -0.99 6.62 -4.53
C ILE A 55 -0.98 6.92 -6.03
N GLU A 56 -0.36 5.97 -6.71
CA GLU A 56 -0.32 5.52 -8.09
C GLU A 56 -1.61 5.19 -8.88
N ASN A 57 -2.69 5.98 -8.84
CA ASN A 57 -3.94 5.81 -9.61
C ASN A 57 -4.66 4.53 -9.24
N ILE A 58 -5.80 4.68 -8.57
CA ILE A 58 -6.55 3.51 -8.16
C ILE A 58 -7.27 2.83 -9.33
N GLY A 59 -7.55 3.56 -10.41
CA GLY A 59 -8.32 3.11 -11.55
C GLY A 59 -9.83 3.06 -11.28
N GLU A 60 -10.64 3.30 -12.31
CA GLU A 60 -12.11 3.39 -12.24
C GLU A 60 -12.75 2.18 -11.55
N ASN A 61 -12.29 0.96 -11.87
CA ASN A 61 -12.87 -0.25 -11.32
C ASN A 61 -12.65 -0.38 -9.81
N LEU A 62 -11.44 -0.07 -9.31
CA LEU A 62 -11.15 -0.14 -7.88
C LEU A 62 -11.88 0.99 -7.15
N GLN A 63 -11.89 2.19 -7.71
CA GLN A 63 -12.63 3.32 -7.17
C GLN A 63 -14.10 2.99 -6.98
N HIS A 64 -14.75 2.40 -8.00
CA HIS A 64 -16.15 1.98 -7.92
C HIS A 64 -16.39 0.97 -6.80
N GLU A 65 -15.53 -0.02 -6.65
CA GLU A 65 -15.65 -1.02 -5.59
C GLU A 65 -15.44 -0.41 -4.20
N LEU A 66 -14.46 0.49 -4.04
CA LEU A 66 -14.24 1.21 -2.78
C LEU A 66 -15.42 2.14 -2.45
N HIS A 67 -15.99 2.80 -3.45
CA HIS A 67 -17.16 3.65 -3.27
C HIS A 67 -18.41 2.85 -2.85
N LYS A 68 -18.59 1.63 -3.38
CA LYS A 68 -19.66 0.72 -2.95
C LYS A 68 -19.49 0.23 -1.52
N MET A 69 -18.24 0.05 -1.09
CA MET A 69 -17.92 -0.44 0.25
C MET A 69 -18.11 0.63 1.33
N ASP A 70 -18.29 1.90 0.96
CA ASP A 70 -18.38 3.04 1.88
C ASP A 70 -17.11 3.12 2.74
N MET A 71 -16.05 3.70 2.16
CA MET A 71 -14.69 3.71 2.74
C MET A 71 -14.64 4.22 4.17
N ASP A 72 -15.51 5.16 4.53
CA ASP A 72 -15.60 5.75 5.87
C ASP A 72 -16.03 4.72 6.94
N LYS A 73 -16.61 3.59 6.52
CA LYS A 73 -17.01 2.46 7.38
C LYS A 73 -16.05 1.27 7.28
N CYS A 74 -15.00 1.38 6.49
CA CYS A 74 -14.04 0.31 6.29
C CYS A 74 -12.95 0.31 7.38
N THR A 75 -12.49 -0.89 7.69
CA THR A 75 -11.27 -1.17 8.44
C THR A 75 -10.17 -1.51 7.44
N LEU A 76 -8.96 -1.07 7.76
CA LEU A 76 -7.79 -1.24 6.91
C LEU A 76 -6.74 -2.09 7.63
N GLU A 77 -6.31 -3.18 6.99
CA GLU A 77 -5.25 -4.05 7.48
C GLU A 77 -4.13 -4.18 6.44
N VAL A 78 -2.95 -3.66 6.75
CA VAL A 78 -1.77 -3.88 5.93
C VAL A 78 -1.22 -5.27 6.21
N ARG A 79 -1.13 -6.09 5.16
CA ARG A 79 -0.62 -7.45 5.27
C ARG A 79 0.89 -7.40 5.49
N ARG A 80 1.34 -8.00 6.59
CA ARG A 80 2.76 -8.07 6.95
C ARG A 80 3.44 -9.16 6.14
N ASP A 81 4.42 -8.78 5.33
CA ASP A 81 5.28 -9.74 4.64
C ASP A 81 6.56 -9.96 5.46
N TYR A 82 6.71 -11.16 6.01
CA TYR A 82 7.88 -11.52 6.81
C TYR A 82 9.14 -11.79 5.96
N PHE A 83 8.99 -11.90 4.62
CA PHE A 83 10.07 -12.20 3.69
C PHE A 83 10.22 -11.14 2.60
N TYR A 84 11.25 -10.31 2.76
CA TYR A 84 12.07 -9.61 1.77
C TYR A 84 11.60 -9.66 0.31
N PHE A 85 10.79 -8.69 -0.09
CA PHE A 85 10.97 -7.82 -1.27
C PHE A 85 10.10 -6.58 -1.02
N PHE A 86 10.75 -5.43 -0.79
CA PHE A 86 10.15 -4.23 -0.16
C PHE A 86 9.00 -3.58 -0.92
N GLN A 87 8.91 -3.86 -2.22
CA GLN A 87 8.12 -3.03 -3.09
C GLN A 87 6.68 -3.54 -3.13
N ASN A 88 6.49 -4.86 -3.25
CA ASN A 88 5.15 -5.44 -3.29
C ASN A 88 4.57 -5.56 -1.88
N LYS A 89 3.35 -5.06 -1.71
CA LYS A 89 2.58 -5.08 -0.48
C LYS A 89 1.12 -5.36 -0.80
N ALA A 90 0.37 -5.75 0.22
CA ALA A 90 -1.08 -5.87 0.14
C ALA A 90 -1.74 -5.13 1.29
N ILE A 91 -2.87 -4.50 1.01
CA ILE A 91 -3.77 -3.96 2.02
C ILE A 91 -5.15 -4.58 1.84
N ASP A 92 -5.72 -5.04 2.94
CA ASP A 92 -7.08 -5.56 3.01
C ASP A 92 -7.99 -4.45 3.57
N ILE A 93 -9.05 -4.15 2.83
CA ILE A 93 -10.06 -3.14 3.16
C ILE A 93 -11.36 -3.87 3.39
N SER A 94 -11.99 -3.74 4.56
CA SER A 94 -13.21 -4.48 4.88
C SER A 94 -14.23 -3.70 5.71
N ASN A 95 -15.52 -3.85 5.43
CA ASN A 95 -16.62 -3.21 6.18
C ASN A 95 -17.47 -4.24 6.97
N GLY A 96 -16.93 -5.44 7.19
CA GLY A 96 -17.63 -6.57 7.82
C GLY A 96 -18.61 -7.33 6.91
N LYS A 97 -18.94 -6.80 5.72
CA LYS A 97 -19.77 -7.51 4.71
C LYS A 97 -18.99 -7.84 3.45
N GLN A 98 -18.11 -6.94 3.04
CA GLN A 98 -17.25 -7.06 1.88
C GLN A 98 -15.80 -6.85 2.32
N CYS A 99 -14.89 -7.50 1.61
CA CYS A 99 -13.46 -7.34 1.80
C CYS A 99 -12.78 -7.29 0.44
N LEU A 100 -11.91 -6.30 0.25
CA LEU A 100 -11.08 -6.11 -0.93
C LEU A 100 -9.62 -6.17 -0.52
N ARG A 101 -8.86 -7.05 -1.17
CA ARG A 101 -7.41 -7.05 -1.12
C ARG A 101 -6.87 -6.26 -2.30
N ILE A 102 -6.10 -5.23 -2.02
CA ILE A 102 -5.43 -4.41 -3.02
C ILE A 102 -3.93 -4.72 -2.96
N TYR A 103 -3.37 -5.08 -4.11
CA TYR A 103 -1.94 -5.28 -4.28
C TYR A 103 -1.31 -4.00 -4.77
N VAL A 104 -0.24 -3.58 -4.10
CA VAL A 104 0.45 -2.33 -4.38
C VAL A 104 1.95 -2.56 -4.52
N ASN A 105 2.59 -1.70 -5.29
CA ASN A 105 4.03 -1.64 -5.42
C ASN A 105 4.55 -0.28 -4.97
N TYR A 106 5.44 -0.23 -3.99
CA TYR A 106 6.04 1.01 -3.53
C TYR A 106 7.22 1.42 -4.41
N ASN A 107 7.07 2.55 -5.10
CA ASN A 107 8.12 3.18 -5.89
C ASN A 107 8.98 4.07 -4.98
N LEU A 108 10.21 3.64 -4.69
CA LEU A 108 11.13 4.35 -3.80
C LEU A 108 11.48 5.76 -4.28
N PHE A 109 11.74 5.90 -5.58
CA PHE A 109 12.20 7.16 -6.17
C PHE A 109 11.11 8.22 -6.14
N LYS A 110 9.87 7.82 -6.42
CA LYS A 110 8.70 8.70 -6.39
C LYS A 110 8.06 8.80 -5.00
N SER A 111 8.40 7.90 -4.08
CA SER A 111 7.77 7.80 -2.76
C SER A 111 6.25 7.59 -2.79
N VAL A 112 5.74 6.82 -3.76
CA VAL A 112 4.30 6.53 -3.98
C VAL A 112 4.01 5.03 -4.12
N PHE A 113 2.75 4.63 -3.91
CA PHE A 113 2.26 3.27 -4.12
C PHE A 113 1.52 3.11 -5.45
N SER A 114 2.04 2.33 -6.38
CA SER A 114 1.36 1.97 -7.62
C SER A 114 0.38 0.81 -7.37
N ILE A 115 -0.86 0.90 -7.86
CA ILE A 115 -1.79 -0.23 -7.75
C ILE A 115 -1.44 -1.28 -8.82
N LEU A 116 -1.21 -2.52 -8.38
CA LEU A 116 -0.95 -3.66 -9.26
C LEU A 116 -2.23 -4.41 -9.65
N GLY A 117 -3.24 -4.35 -8.79
CA GLY A 117 -4.53 -4.98 -8.97
C GLY A 117 -5.25 -5.20 -7.65
N PHE A 118 -6.46 -5.72 -7.70
CA PHE A 118 -7.25 -6.02 -6.52
C PHE A 118 -8.09 -7.28 -6.71
N LYS A 119 -8.55 -7.87 -5.61
CA LYS A 119 -9.49 -8.99 -5.60
C LYS A 119 -10.35 -8.95 -4.34
N SER A 120 -11.54 -9.54 -4.38
CA SER A 120 -12.30 -9.80 -3.16
C SER A 120 -11.53 -10.78 -2.27
N CYS A 121 -11.58 -10.56 -0.95
CA CYS A 121 -11.09 -11.55 0.02
C CYS A 121 -12.05 -12.73 0.02
N GLU A 122 -11.52 -13.95 -0.01
CA GLU A 122 -12.30 -15.19 0.18
C GLU A 122 -12.66 -15.40 1.65
#